data_AF-A0A7W8NHL3-F1
#
_entry.id   AF-A0A7W8NHL3-F1
#
_cell.length_a   1.000
_cell.length_b   1.000
_cell.length_c   1.000
_cell.angle_alpha   90.00
_cell.angle_beta   90.00
_cell.angle_gamma   90.00
#
_symmetry.space_group_name_H-M   'P 1'
#
loop_
_entity.id
_entity.type
_entity.pdbx_description
1 polymer ?
#
loop_
_entity_poly.entity_id
_entity_poly.type
_entity_poly.pdbx_seq_one_letter_code
_entity_poly.pdbx_strand_id
1 'polypeptide(L)'
;MSKLTVGPWIAAQKLPSRDVARDRHAFLARVRTREETQSVAGFPLVGLGGSCGKPCFALPYLLTWTDQNTQQLEELAERYGCYVEYGVYPHLKLHENDQEVGAVQDWTTFAMVYLRPGYERAEELLVDLADTLKPA
;
A
#
# COMPACT_ATOMS: atom_id res chain seq x y z
N MET A 1 6.55 -27.10 13.73
CA MET A 1 5.62 -25.95 13.82
C MET A 1 4.74 -25.97 12.57
N SER A 2 3.41 -25.90 12.70
CA SER A 2 2.55 -25.68 11.54
C SER A 2 2.80 -24.28 10.96
N LYS A 3 2.69 -24.15 9.64
CA LYS A 3 2.78 -22.84 8.96
C LYS A 3 1.59 -21.95 9.39
N LEU A 4 1.76 -20.64 9.33
CA LEU A 4 0.65 -19.68 9.50
C LEU A 4 -0.45 -19.97 8.48
N THR A 5 -1.68 -20.17 8.95
CA THR A 5 -2.83 -20.55 8.12
C THR A 5 -3.22 -19.49 7.11
N VAL A 6 -2.92 -18.22 7.39
CA VAL A 6 -3.19 -17.09 6.48
C VAL A 6 -2.23 -17.03 5.28
N GLY A 7 -1.14 -17.80 5.28
CA GLY A 7 -0.07 -17.76 4.28
C GLY A 7 -0.54 -17.85 2.81
N PRO A 8 -1.40 -18.83 2.44
CA PRO A 8 -1.93 -18.93 1.08
C PRO A 8 -2.72 -17.69 0.65
N TRP A 9 -3.49 -17.12 1.56
CA TRP A 9 -4.29 -15.94 1.27
C TRP A 9 -3.39 -14.69 1.14
N ILE A 10 -2.34 -14.52 1.97
CA ILE A 10 -1.30 -13.49 1.75
C ILE A 10 -0.66 -13.62 0.36
N ALA A 11 -0.34 -14.85 -0.05
CA ALA A 11 0.31 -15.10 -1.33
C ALA A 11 -0.58 -14.67 -2.50
N ALA A 12 -1.90 -14.86 -2.40
CA ALA A 12 -2.87 -14.41 -3.40
C ALA A 12 -2.95 -12.86 -3.52
N GLN A 13 -2.59 -12.13 -2.46
CA GLN A 13 -2.57 -10.67 -2.47
C GLN A 13 -1.32 -10.09 -3.17
N LYS A 14 -0.26 -10.90 -3.33
CA LYS A 14 0.99 -10.47 -3.95
C LYS A 14 0.82 -10.24 -5.46
N LEU A 15 1.73 -9.44 -5.99
CA LEU A 15 1.84 -9.22 -7.42
C LEU A 15 2.11 -10.57 -8.13
N PRO A 16 1.28 -10.97 -9.13
CA PRO A 16 1.43 -12.27 -9.78
C PRO A 16 2.59 -12.31 -10.78
N SER A 17 2.89 -11.20 -11.46
CA SER A 17 4.06 -11.03 -12.33
C SER A 17 4.48 -9.56 -12.39
N ARG A 18 5.73 -9.30 -12.80
CA ARG A 18 6.23 -7.92 -12.97
C ARG A 18 5.51 -7.17 -14.09
N ASP A 19 4.93 -7.87 -15.07
CA ASP A 19 4.27 -7.24 -16.21
C ASP A 19 3.01 -6.47 -15.82
N VAL A 20 2.37 -6.86 -14.71
CA VAL A 20 1.18 -6.19 -14.17
C VAL A 20 1.51 -5.30 -12.97
N ALA A 21 2.79 -5.01 -12.72
CA ALA A 21 3.25 -4.20 -11.59
C ALA A 21 2.64 -2.81 -11.56
N ARG A 22 2.27 -2.25 -12.73
CA ARG A 22 1.68 -0.91 -12.86
C ARG A 22 0.23 -0.98 -13.38
N ASP A 23 -0.37 -2.17 -13.41
CA ASP A 23 -1.75 -2.33 -13.84
C ASP A 23 -2.71 -2.07 -12.67
N ARG A 24 -3.25 -0.86 -12.65
CA ARG A 24 -4.23 -0.38 -11.66
C ARG A 24 -5.49 -1.25 -11.62
N HIS A 25 -5.96 -1.76 -12.76
CA HIS A 25 -7.16 -2.60 -12.80
C HIS A 25 -6.89 -4.00 -12.25
N ALA A 26 -5.73 -4.59 -12.55
CA ALA A 26 -5.30 -5.86 -11.95
C ALA A 26 -5.16 -5.74 -10.43
N PHE A 27 -4.69 -4.60 -9.94
CA PHE A 27 -4.65 -4.28 -8.52
C PHE A 27 -6.05 -4.19 -7.90
N LEU A 28 -6.94 -3.38 -8.50
CA LEU A 28 -8.30 -3.21 -8.01
C LEU A 28 -9.08 -4.53 -7.99
N ALA A 29 -8.87 -5.41 -8.96
CA ALA A 29 -9.47 -6.75 -8.97
C ALA A 29 -9.00 -7.60 -7.78
N ARG A 30 -7.71 -7.53 -7.42
CA ARG A 30 -7.14 -8.26 -6.28
C ARG A 30 -7.60 -7.73 -4.93
N VAL A 31 -7.62 -6.41 -4.74
CA VAL A 31 -7.97 -5.84 -3.43
C VAL A 31 -9.44 -6.00 -3.05
N ARG A 32 -10.33 -6.26 -4.02
CA ARG A 32 -11.74 -6.64 -3.75
C ARG A 32 -11.87 -7.90 -2.92
N THR A 33 -10.88 -8.79 -2.90
CA THR A 33 -10.94 -10.01 -2.06
C THR A 33 -10.61 -9.76 -0.59
N ARG A 34 -10.45 -8.48 -0.18
CA ARG A 34 -10.04 -8.08 1.18
C ARG A 34 -11.19 -7.60 2.07
N GLU A 35 -12.43 -7.79 1.65
CA GLU A 35 -13.61 -7.38 2.41
C GLU A 35 -13.67 -8.04 3.80
N GLU A 36 -13.09 -9.24 3.95
CA GLU A 36 -13.05 -9.97 5.22
C GLU A 36 -11.64 -10.01 5.85
N THR A 37 -11.54 -9.47 7.06
CA THR A 37 -10.32 -9.52 7.88
C THR A 37 -9.99 -10.96 8.27
N GLN A 38 -8.82 -11.43 7.82
CA GLN A 38 -8.30 -12.73 8.22
C GLN A 38 -7.83 -12.72 9.68
N SER A 39 -7.88 -13.87 10.35
CA SER A 39 -7.35 -14.03 11.71
C SER A 39 -6.57 -15.33 11.88
N VAL A 40 -5.62 -15.35 12.80
CA VAL A 40 -4.86 -16.55 13.19
C VAL A 40 -4.85 -16.64 14.71
N ALA A 41 -5.26 -17.80 15.25
CA ALA A 41 -5.32 -18.03 16.70
C ALA A 41 -6.15 -16.97 17.48
N GLY A 42 -7.20 -16.43 16.87
CA GLY A 42 -8.05 -15.38 17.46
C GLY A 42 -7.50 -13.95 17.34
N PHE A 43 -6.32 -13.77 16.75
CA PHE A 43 -5.74 -12.45 16.51
C PHE A 43 -6.03 -11.97 15.09
N PRO A 44 -6.62 -10.77 14.90
CA PRO A 44 -6.88 -10.22 13.59
C PRO A 44 -5.57 -9.83 12.89
N LEU A 45 -5.50 -10.07 11.58
CA LEU A 45 -4.42 -9.59 10.76
C LEU A 45 -4.63 -8.10 10.48
N VAL A 46 -3.82 -7.27 11.14
CA VAL A 46 -3.88 -5.80 11.06
C VAL A 46 -2.98 -5.22 9.98
N GLY A 47 -2.38 -6.04 9.13
CA GLY A 47 -1.49 -5.55 8.09
C GLY A 47 -0.26 -6.40 7.83
N LEU A 48 0.59 -5.91 6.94
CA LEU A 48 1.81 -6.57 6.51
C LEU A 48 3.00 -5.65 6.79
N GLY A 49 4.05 -6.24 7.38
CA GLY A 49 5.25 -5.48 7.72
C GLY A 49 5.95 -4.94 6.47
N GLY A 50 6.29 -3.64 6.48
CA GLY A 50 7.18 -3.02 5.50
C GLY A 50 8.60 -3.59 5.60
N SER A 51 9.23 -3.85 4.45
CA SER A 51 10.39 -4.74 4.34
C SER A 51 11.73 -4.24 4.91
N CYS A 52 11.85 -3.01 5.43
CA CYS A 52 13.15 -2.41 5.72
C CYS A 52 13.21 -1.47 6.95
N GLY A 53 12.36 -1.66 7.96
CA GLY A 53 12.36 -0.77 9.14
C GLY A 53 11.86 0.66 8.85
N LYS A 54 11.04 0.81 7.80
CA LYS A 54 10.37 2.08 7.48
C LYS A 54 9.43 2.46 8.64
N PRO A 55 9.46 3.69 9.17
CA PRO A 55 8.41 4.17 10.05
C PRO A 55 7.06 4.04 9.38
N CYS A 56 6.05 3.73 10.19
CA CYS A 56 4.68 3.52 9.79
C CYS A 56 3.80 4.53 10.51
N PHE A 57 2.94 5.20 9.75
CA PHE A 57 2.03 6.22 10.24
C PHE A 57 0.59 5.82 9.95
N ALA A 58 -0.29 5.94 10.94
CA ALA A 58 -1.72 5.71 10.76
C ALA A 58 -2.38 6.96 10.18
N LEU A 59 -3.16 6.79 9.11
CA LEU A 59 -4.10 7.82 8.66
C LEU A 59 -5.38 7.72 9.51
N PRO A 60 -6.07 8.84 9.80
CA PRO A 60 -7.20 8.86 10.72
C PRO A 60 -8.51 8.34 10.09
N TYR A 61 -8.42 7.47 9.08
CA TYR A 61 -9.55 6.93 8.34
C TYR A 61 -9.26 5.54 7.75
N LEU A 62 -10.32 4.83 7.40
CA LEU A 62 -10.25 3.63 6.57
C LEU A 62 -10.06 4.03 5.11
N LEU A 63 -9.23 3.26 4.40
CA LEU A 63 -9.03 3.43 2.96
C LEU A 63 -9.55 2.19 2.24
N THR A 64 -10.38 2.39 1.24
CA THR A 64 -10.76 1.36 0.26
C THR A 64 -10.30 1.85 -1.10
N TRP A 65 -9.53 1.04 -1.81
CA TRP A 65 -9.04 1.41 -3.13
C TRP A 65 -10.17 1.41 -4.16
N THR A 66 -10.29 2.52 -4.88
CA THR A 66 -11.22 2.77 -5.97
C THR A 66 -10.43 3.21 -7.20
N ASP A 67 -11.05 3.19 -8.38
CA ASP A 67 -10.40 3.73 -9.58
C ASP A 67 -10.04 5.21 -9.41
N GLN A 68 -10.90 5.98 -8.74
CA GLN A 68 -10.66 7.40 -8.46
C GLN A 68 -9.43 7.62 -7.57
N ASN A 69 -9.36 6.99 -6.39
CA ASN A 69 -8.26 7.28 -5.46
C ASN A 69 -6.94 6.61 -5.87
N THR A 70 -6.99 5.56 -6.69
CA THR A 70 -5.78 5.00 -7.30
C THR A 70 -5.25 5.93 -8.39
N GLN A 71 -6.11 6.58 -9.19
CA GLN A 71 -5.70 7.64 -10.11
C GLN A 71 -5.12 8.85 -9.38
N GLN A 72 -5.77 9.32 -8.30
CA GLN A 72 -5.26 10.43 -7.49
C GLN A 72 -3.88 10.11 -6.87
N LEU A 73 -3.67 8.85 -6.46
CA LEU A 73 -2.37 8.40 -5.98
C LEU A 73 -1.29 8.44 -7.08
N GLU A 74 -1.61 8.05 -8.31
CA GLU A 74 -0.70 8.13 -9.45
C GLU A 74 -0.35 9.60 -9.77
N GLU A 75 -1.35 10.48 -9.83
CA GLU A 75 -1.13 11.92 -10.04
C GLU A 75 -0.28 12.55 -8.93
N LEU A 76 -0.52 12.14 -7.67
CA LEU A 76 0.33 12.51 -6.54
C LEU A 76 1.76 12.00 -6.72
N ALA A 77 1.95 10.73 -7.09
CA ALA A 77 3.27 10.14 -7.27
C ALA A 77 4.10 10.91 -8.31
N GLU A 78 3.49 11.29 -9.44
CA GLU A 78 4.14 12.08 -10.50
C GLU A 78 4.67 13.43 -9.97
N ARG A 79 3.97 14.09 -9.03
CA ARG A 79 4.44 15.35 -8.38
C ARG A 79 5.73 15.17 -7.57
N TYR A 80 6.05 13.94 -7.17
CA TYR A 80 7.26 13.58 -6.44
C TYR A 80 8.29 12.85 -7.32
N GLY A 81 8.10 12.83 -8.65
CA GLY A 81 8.98 12.10 -9.56
C GLY A 81 8.92 10.59 -9.34
N CYS A 82 7.78 10.08 -8.88
CA CYS A 82 7.54 8.68 -8.61
C CYS A 82 6.51 8.08 -9.57
N TYR A 83 6.62 6.77 -9.79
CA TYR A 83 5.51 5.95 -10.28
C TYR A 83 4.94 5.09 -9.15
N VAL A 84 3.71 4.63 -9.34
CA VAL A 84 3.07 3.66 -8.43
C VAL A 84 3.33 2.24 -8.93
N GLU A 85 3.89 1.40 -8.06
CA GLU A 85 3.92 -0.05 -8.23
C GLU A 85 2.86 -0.69 -7.33
N TYR A 86 1.94 -1.42 -7.93
CA TYR A 86 0.86 -2.14 -7.27
C TYR A 86 1.28 -3.54 -6.81
N GLY A 87 2.19 -3.56 -5.82
CA GLY A 87 2.61 -4.74 -5.07
C GLY A 87 1.47 -5.33 -4.22
N VAL A 88 1.76 -5.83 -3.01
CA VAL A 88 0.65 -6.23 -2.10
C VAL A 88 -0.22 -5.03 -1.75
N TYR A 89 0.39 -3.87 -1.63
CA TYR A 89 -0.25 -2.58 -1.56
C TYR A 89 0.49 -1.62 -2.53
N PRO A 90 -0.01 -0.41 -2.80
CA PRO A 90 0.69 0.55 -3.65
C PRO A 90 2.00 1.04 -3.03
N HIS A 91 3.07 1.04 -3.83
CA HIS A 91 4.41 1.54 -3.48
C HIS A 91 4.75 2.71 -4.38
N LEU A 92 5.25 3.81 -3.82
CA LEU A 92 5.77 4.95 -4.58
C LEU A 92 7.26 4.74 -4.79
N LYS A 93 7.68 4.70 -6.06
CA LYS A 93 9.07 4.47 -6.46
C LYS A 93 9.57 5.59 -7.36
N LEU A 94 10.76 6.11 -7.07
CA LEU A 94 11.39 7.14 -7.88
C LEU A 94 11.68 6.64 -9.30
N HIS A 95 11.38 7.45 -10.31
CA HIS A 95 11.74 7.15 -11.71
C HIS A 95 13.25 7.05 -11.93
N GLU A 96 14.05 7.78 -11.15
CA GLU A 96 15.50 7.87 -11.33
C GLU A 96 16.21 6.54 -11.06
N ASN A 97 15.78 5.78 -10.05
CA ASN A 97 16.53 4.64 -9.53
C ASN A 97 15.67 3.50 -8.96
N ASP A 98 14.36 3.51 -9.22
CA ASP A 98 13.38 2.55 -8.68
C ASP A 98 13.35 2.47 -7.15
N GLN A 99 13.90 3.46 -6.44
CA GLN A 99 13.91 3.46 -4.98
C GLN A 99 12.49 3.68 -4.46
N GLU A 100 12.01 2.71 -3.70
CA GLU A 100 10.77 2.85 -2.94
C GLU A 100 10.96 3.90 -1.83
N VAL A 101 10.20 4.99 -1.92
CA VAL A 101 10.18 6.09 -0.95
C VAL A 101 8.99 6.03 -0.01
N GLY A 102 7.90 5.37 -0.42
CA GLY A 102 6.75 5.16 0.44
C GLY A 102 5.85 4.02 -0.02
N ALA A 103 4.91 3.62 0.84
CA ALA A 103 3.90 2.63 0.52
C ALA A 103 2.62 2.87 1.35
N VAL A 104 1.46 2.59 0.77
CA VAL A 104 0.16 2.86 1.41
C VAL A 104 -0.63 1.58 1.57
N GLN A 105 -0.85 1.12 2.79
CA GLN A 105 -1.62 -0.09 3.06
C GLN A 105 -3.05 0.24 3.51
N ASP A 106 -4.03 -0.35 2.82
CA ASP A 106 -5.48 -0.20 3.03
C ASP A 106 -6.07 -1.11 4.11
N TRP A 107 -5.36 -2.18 4.44
CA TRP A 107 -5.95 -3.39 5.03
C TRP A 107 -5.85 -3.45 6.55
N THR A 108 -6.19 -2.35 7.22
CA THR A 108 -6.29 -2.32 8.69
C THR A 108 -7.50 -1.50 9.12
N THR A 109 -7.76 -1.45 10.44
CA THR A 109 -8.71 -0.52 11.06
C THR A 109 -8.46 0.95 10.72
N PHE A 110 -7.29 1.25 10.14
CA PHE A 110 -6.89 2.53 9.57
C PHE A 110 -5.94 2.29 8.38
N ALA A 111 -5.88 3.21 7.43
CA ALA A 111 -4.84 3.15 6.41
C ALA A 111 -3.46 3.42 7.05
N MET A 112 -2.42 2.77 6.55
CA MET A 112 -1.05 2.92 7.04
C MET A 112 -0.13 3.38 5.93
N VAL A 113 0.70 4.39 6.21
CA VAL A 113 1.71 4.89 5.29
C VAL A 113 3.09 4.53 5.84
N TYR A 114 3.86 3.80 5.04
CA TYR A 114 5.26 3.50 5.30
C TYR A 114 6.12 4.50 4.53
N LEU A 115 7.13 5.10 5.16
CA LEU A 115 8.03 6.06 4.51
C LEU A 115 9.49 5.68 4.67
N ARG A 116 10.31 5.94 3.65
CA ARG A 116 11.77 5.79 3.73
C ARG A 116 12.33 6.93 4.60
N PRO A 117 13.07 6.64 5.69
CA PRO A 117 13.64 7.68 6.56
C PRO A 117 14.58 8.66 5.86
N GLY A 118 15.33 8.17 4.86
CA GLY A 118 16.27 8.99 4.10
C GLY A 118 15.67 9.75 2.92
N TYR A 119 14.34 9.73 2.74
CA TYR A 119 13.70 10.49 1.67
C TYR A 119 13.43 11.92 2.16
N GLU A 120 14.06 12.91 1.52
CA GLU A 120 14.06 14.31 1.98
C GLU A 120 12.67 14.92 2.07
N ARG A 121 11.75 14.51 1.19
CA ARG A 121 10.36 15.02 1.15
C ARG A 121 9.36 14.10 1.86
N ALA A 122 9.81 13.23 2.77
CA ALA A 122 8.96 12.24 3.41
C ALA A 122 7.78 12.83 4.19
N GLU A 123 8.00 13.89 4.99
CA GLU A 123 6.92 14.51 5.76
C GLU A 123 5.90 15.24 4.87
N GLU A 124 6.38 15.95 3.85
CA GLU A 124 5.52 16.59 2.84
C GLU A 124 4.66 15.54 2.12
N LEU A 125 5.29 14.44 1.68
CA LEU A 125 4.61 13.32 1.06
C LEU A 125 3.56 12.68 1.98
N LEU A 126 3.83 12.59 3.28
CA LEU A 126 2.86 12.06 4.26
C LEU A 126 1.59 12.89 4.32
N VAL A 127 1.74 14.21 4.41
CA VAL A 127 0.61 15.15 4.49
C VAL A 127 -0.19 15.09 3.19
N ASP A 128 0.49 15.17 2.05
CA ASP A 128 -0.16 15.11 0.74
C ASP A 128 -0.88 13.78 0.50
N LEU A 129 -0.30 12.65 0.94
CA LEU A 129 -0.98 11.34 0.93
C LEU A 129 -2.23 11.36 1.80
N ALA A 130 -2.13 11.89 3.01
CA ALA A 130 -3.24 11.95 3.96
C ALA A 130 -4.40 12.81 3.45
N ASP A 131 -4.11 13.92 2.76
CA ASP A 131 -5.13 14.79 2.18
C ASP A 131 -5.70 14.22 0.89
N THR A 132 -4.85 13.68 0.00
CA THR A 132 -5.25 13.14 -1.30
C THR A 132 -6.15 11.91 -1.17
N LEU A 133 -5.83 11.01 -0.22
CA LEU A 133 -6.54 9.73 -0.07
C LEU A 133 -7.72 9.80 0.91
N LYS A 134 -8.00 10.99 1.46
CA LYS A 134 -9.09 11.19 2.41
C LYS A 134 -10.44 10.87 1.72
N PRO A 135 -11.26 9.95 2.26
CA PRO A 135 -12.59 9.72 1.74
C PRO A 135 -13.44 10.99 1.77
N ALA A 136 -14.30 11.15 0.76
CA ALA A 136 -15.27 12.25 0.67
C ALA A 136 -16.35 12.19 1.75
#